data_AF-A0A955RJF6-F1
#
_entry.id   AF-A0A955RJF6-F1
#
_cell.length_a   1.000
_cell.length_b   1.000
_cell.length_c   1.000
_cell.angle_alpha   90.00
_cell.angle_beta   90.00
_cell.angle_gamma   90.00
#
_symmetry.space_group_name_H-M   'P 1'
#
loop_
_entity.id
_entity.type
_entity.pdbx_description
1 polymer ?
#
loop_
_entity_poly.entity_id
_entity_poly.type
_entity_poly.pdbx_seq_one_letter_code
_entity_poly.pdbx_strand_id
1 'polypeptide(L)'
;TTTPYELGGTTTEYTLGINEVHTVGKGFLDTFTNLSLFTMVVNDWGIFSFGIILAAFTTLKLKKWGFLILISAISIPLVHFFFDGSWIMYGPRFWYEMSLFIFILNILAIESLIETATVKSQELFKKVHKNDYPIIKLFLNFSIYSTLIIISFMGLLTWFNKPKLYEDLRWKGIHFLPAYQEDLNNFNFAQNRLILAVNDLKISNSIVFVENTGPNWWTYGVPLFYTSPYLDSDVIYALDQGEEKNAELLKYFPDRQVYIGNYDTGRVELYQK
;
A
#
# COMPACT_ATOMS: atom_id res chain seq x y z
N THR A 1 0.28 32.69 6.97
CA THR A 1 -0.71 31.59 6.93
C THR A 1 0.08 30.31 6.75
N THR A 2 0.34 29.61 7.84
CA THR A 2 1.01 28.32 7.80
C THR A 2 0.08 27.33 7.11
N THR A 3 0.57 26.63 6.10
CA THR A 3 -0.26 25.62 5.43
C THR A 3 -0.46 24.45 6.40
N PRO A 4 -1.62 23.78 6.41
CA PRO A 4 -1.88 22.64 7.30
C PRO A 4 -0.95 21.43 7.06
N TYR A 5 -0.02 21.54 6.09
CA TYR A 5 0.99 20.54 5.74
C TYR A 5 2.40 20.94 6.19
N GLU A 6 2.57 22.04 6.92
CA GLU A 6 3.83 22.32 7.63
C GLU A 6 4.01 21.27 8.74
N LEU A 7 4.53 20.10 8.36
CA LEU A 7 5.08 19.13 9.28
C LEU A 7 6.18 19.87 10.07
N GLY A 8 5.88 20.16 11.33
CA GLY A 8 6.75 20.94 12.21
C GLY A 8 8.15 20.34 12.23
N GLY A 9 9.10 21.00 11.56
CA GLY A 9 10.48 20.53 11.52
C GLY A 9 11.37 21.18 10.47
N THR A 10 10.85 21.50 9.27
CA THR A 10 11.69 22.09 8.22
C THR A 10 10.89 23.06 7.36
N THR A 11 11.09 24.36 7.61
CA THR A 11 10.81 25.44 6.66
C THR A 11 11.81 25.40 5.52
N THR A 12 11.94 24.26 4.84
CA THR A 12 12.55 24.25 3.50
C THR A 12 11.45 24.69 2.56
N GLU A 13 11.66 25.80 1.85
CA GLU A 13 10.87 26.15 0.68
C GLU A 13 10.64 24.86 -0.12
N TYR A 14 9.38 24.50 -0.37
CA TYR A 14 9.01 23.34 -1.18
C TYR A 14 9.56 23.59 -2.59
N THR A 15 10.82 23.22 -2.80
CA THR A 15 11.49 23.31 -4.09
C THR A 15 11.10 22.06 -4.83
N LEU A 16 10.25 22.23 -5.84
CA LEU A 16 9.98 21.15 -6.77
C LEU A 16 11.32 20.69 -7.36
N GLY A 17 11.65 19.41 -7.17
CA GLY A 17 12.76 18.77 -7.84
C GLY A 17 14.01 18.55 -7.00
N ILE A 18 15.15 18.79 -7.64
CA ILE A 18 16.47 18.33 -7.25
C ILE A 18 17.14 19.37 -6.36
N ASN A 19 17.64 18.94 -5.21
CA ASN A 19 18.35 19.80 -4.26
C ASN A 19 19.60 19.09 -3.69
N GLU A 20 20.26 19.70 -2.70
CA GLU A 20 21.49 19.16 -2.10
C GLU A 20 21.28 17.80 -1.41
N VAL A 21 20.07 17.55 -0.88
CA VAL A 21 19.70 16.30 -0.19
C VAL A 21 19.09 15.28 -1.16
N HIS A 22 18.33 15.75 -2.15
CA HIS A 22 17.67 14.96 -3.18
C HIS A 22 18.31 15.23 -4.55
N THR A 23 19.49 14.66 -4.75
CA THR A 23 20.23 14.79 -6.02
C THR A 23 19.58 13.98 -7.15
N VAL A 24 19.91 14.27 -8.41
CA VAL A 24 19.48 13.46 -9.57
C VAL A 24 19.81 11.98 -9.39
N GLY A 25 21.01 11.68 -8.88
CA GLY A 25 21.45 10.31 -8.63
C GLY A 25 20.60 9.61 -7.56
N LYS A 26 20.22 10.35 -6.51
CA LYS A 26 19.29 9.84 -5.50
C LYS A 26 17.88 9.63 -6.06
N GLY A 27 17.38 10.54 -6.88
CA GLY A 27 16.10 10.35 -7.59
C GLY A 27 16.08 9.07 -8.45
N PHE A 28 17.18 8.76 -9.15
CA PHE A 28 17.31 7.50 -9.89
C PHE A 28 17.38 6.28 -8.97
N LEU A 29 18.16 6.35 -7.89
CA LEU A 29 18.26 5.26 -6.92
C LEU A 29 16.90 4.97 -6.24
N ASP A 30 16.18 6.01 -5.86
CA ASP A 30 14.85 5.91 -5.25
C ASP A 30 13.85 5.34 -6.26
N THR A 31 13.89 5.79 -7.52
CA THR A 31 13.05 5.27 -8.60
C THR A 31 13.34 3.78 -8.85
N PHE A 32 14.61 3.40 -8.92
CA PHE A 32 15.02 2.01 -9.11
C PHE A 32 14.60 1.14 -7.93
N THR A 33 14.79 1.61 -6.70
CA THR A 33 14.39 0.90 -5.49
C THR A 33 12.88 0.71 -5.45
N ASN A 34 12.11 1.77 -5.71
CA ASN A 34 10.65 1.70 -5.75
C ASN A 34 10.13 0.80 -6.87
N LEU A 35 10.72 0.85 -8.06
CA LEU A 35 10.38 -0.08 -9.14
C LEU A 35 10.65 -1.53 -8.73
N SER A 36 11.80 -1.78 -8.11
CA SER A 36 12.17 -3.11 -7.63
C SER A 36 11.18 -3.63 -6.60
N LEU A 37 10.81 -2.81 -5.61
CA LEU A 37 9.80 -3.15 -4.61
C LEU A 37 8.41 -3.34 -5.24
N PHE A 38 8.02 -2.47 -6.17
CA PHE A 38 6.74 -2.55 -6.85
C PHE A 38 6.64 -3.82 -7.70
N THR A 39 7.73 -4.24 -8.35
CA THR A 39 7.73 -5.50 -9.09
C THR A 39 7.43 -6.70 -8.19
N MET A 40 7.78 -6.66 -6.90
CA MET A 40 7.51 -7.80 -6.00
C MET A 40 6.03 -8.04 -5.73
N VAL A 41 5.22 -6.99 -5.84
CA VAL A 41 3.81 -6.96 -5.43
C VAL A 41 2.85 -6.83 -6.62
N VAL A 42 3.37 -6.50 -7.82
CA VAL A 42 2.53 -6.32 -9.00
C VAL A 42 2.02 -7.66 -9.54
N ASN A 43 0.71 -7.90 -9.34
CA ASN A 43 -0.02 -9.11 -9.73
C ASN A 43 0.56 -10.43 -9.18
N ASP A 44 1.52 -10.37 -8.25
CA ASP A 44 2.40 -11.49 -7.87
C ASP A 44 3.22 -12.09 -9.04
N TRP A 45 3.20 -11.45 -10.22
CA TRP A 45 3.91 -11.93 -11.41
C TRP A 45 5.31 -11.33 -11.53
N GLY A 46 5.70 -10.43 -10.64
CA GLY A 46 7.07 -9.92 -10.68
C GLY A 46 7.33 -9.03 -11.89
N ILE A 47 8.55 -9.16 -12.40
CA ILE A 47 9.00 -8.58 -13.66
C ILE A 47 8.21 -9.09 -14.88
N PHE A 48 7.53 -10.24 -14.79
CA PHE A 48 6.76 -10.79 -15.91
C PHE A 48 5.59 -9.86 -16.31
N SER A 49 4.97 -9.17 -15.35
CA SER A 49 3.95 -8.14 -15.64
C SER A 49 4.47 -7.10 -16.63
N PHE A 50 5.67 -6.56 -16.38
CA PHE A 50 6.29 -5.57 -17.27
C PHE A 50 6.75 -6.19 -18.59
N GLY A 51 7.24 -7.43 -18.57
CA GLY A 51 7.61 -8.17 -19.78
C GLY A 51 6.45 -8.39 -20.74
N ILE A 52 5.26 -8.74 -20.23
CA ILE A 52 4.03 -8.90 -21.01
C ILE A 52 3.62 -7.57 -21.66
N ILE A 53 3.63 -6.49 -20.87
CA ILE A 53 3.32 -5.14 -21.37
C ILE A 53 4.30 -4.75 -22.49
N LEU A 54 5.61 -4.92 -22.27
CA LEU A 54 6.64 -4.60 -23.26
C LEU A 54 6.50 -5.45 -24.53
N ALA A 55 6.23 -6.75 -24.39
CA ALA A 55 5.97 -7.64 -25.52
C ALA A 55 4.77 -7.16 -26.34
N ALA A 56 3.69 -6.71 -25.71
CA ALA A 56 2.56 -6.14 -26.42
C ALA A 56 2.91 -4.81 -27.12
N PHE A 57 3.69 -3.92 -26.51
CA PHE A 57 4.11 -2.69 -27.20
C PHE A 57 5.02 -2.95 -28.42
N THR A 58 5.83 -4.01 -28.38
CA THR A 58 6.74 -4.36 -29.49
C THR A 58 6.07 -5.16 -30.61
N THR A 59 5.02 -5.93 -30.29
CA THR A 59 4.38 -6.83 -31.24
C THR A 59 3.04 -6.31 -31.76
N LEU A 60 2.42 -5.30 -31.12
CA LEU A 60 0.99 -5.04 -31.29
C LEU A 60 0.54 -3.57 -31.32
N LYS A 61 -0.64 -3.40 -31.93
CA LYS A 61 -1.44 -2.16 -32.01
C LYS A 61 -2.12 -1.86 -30.68
N LEU A 62 -1.36 -1.58 -29.62
CA LEU A 62 -1.99 -0.93 -28.46
C LEU A 62 -2.66 0.36 -28.95
N LYS A 63 -3.99 0.41 -28.84
CA LYS A 63 -4.79 1.54 -29.31
C LYS A 63 -4.34 2.80 -28.58
N LYS A 64 -4.78 3.98 -29.05
CA LYS A 64 -4.53 5.28 -28.40
C LYS A 64 -4.72 5.24 -26.87
N TRP A 65 -5.70 4.47 -26.40
CA TRP A 65 -5.98 4.22 -24.99
C TRP A 65 -4.87 3.50 -24.22
N GLY A 66 -4.20 2.51 -24.81
CA GLY A 66 -3.08 1.83 -24.17
C GLY A 66 -1.90 2.76 -23.91
N PHE A 67 -1.61 3.67 -24.84
CA PHE A 67 -0.60 4.72 -24.65
C PHE A 67 -1.03 5.72 -23.58
N LEU A 68 -2.29 6.14 -23.56
CA LEU A 68 -2.80 7.05 -22.53
C LEU A 68 -2.63 6.43 -21.13
N ILE A 69 -3.01 5.16 -20.96
CA ILE A 69 -2.87 4.43 -19.69
C ILE A 69 -1.40 4.27 -19.31
N LEU A 70 -0.51 3.96 -20.26
CA LEU A 70 0.93 3.89 -20.01
C LEU A 70 1.49 5.24 -19.54
N ILE A 71 1.09 6.34 -20.17
CA ILE A 71 1.49 7.68 -19.75
C ILE A 71 0.99 7.97 -18.32
N SER A 72 -0.24 7.61 -17.99
CA SER A 72 -0.77 7.74 -16.62
C SER A 72 0.01 6.89 -15.61
N ALA A 73 0.42 5.68 -15.98
CA ALA A 73 1.27 4.84 -15.13
C ALA A 73 2.65 5.46 -14.92
N ILE A 74 3.29 5.99 -15.98
CA ILE A 74 4.64 6.57 -15.95
C ILE A 74 4.65 7.95 -15.29
N SER A 75 3.55 8.71 -15.32
CA SER A 75 3.52 10.03 -14.69
C SER A 75 3.73 9.96 -13.18
N ILE A 76 3.30 8.88 -12.52
CA ILE A 76 3.47 8.68 -11.08
C ILE A 76 4.95 8.60 -10.67
N PRO A 77 5.77 7.66 -11.20
CA PRO A 77 7.19 7.61 -10.88
C PRO A 77 7.94 8.86 -11.36
N LEU A 78 7.49 9.49 -12.45
CA LEU A 78 8.06 10.74 -12.93
C LEU A 78 7.85 11.89 -11.93
N VAL A 79 6.63 12.05 -11.39
CA VAL A 79 6.35 13.05 -10.36
C VAL A 79 7.13 12.73 -9.09
N HIS A 80 7.16 11.46 -8.68
CA HIS A 80 7.93 11.02 -7.51
C HIS A 80 9.44 11.29 -7.65
N PHE A 81 10.00 11.17 -8.86
CA PHE A 81 11.41 11.48 -9.09
C PHE A 81 11.77 12.91 -8.68
N PHE A 82 10.86 13.87 -8.89
CA PHE A 82 11.03 15.28 -8.52
C PHE A 82 10.44 15.63 -7.14
N PHE A 83 10.01 14.64 -6.37
CA PHE A 83 9.55 14.84 -5.00
C PHE A 83 10.77 14.89 -4.07
N ASP A 84 10.87 15.92 -3.24
CA ASP A 84 12.01 16.18 -2.35
C ASP A 84 12.09 15.19 -1.17
N GLY A 85 10.97 14.54 -0.84
CA GLY A 85 10.88 13.49 0.16
C GLY A 85 11.38 12.12 -0.32
N SER A 86 12.50 11.66 0.21
CA SER A 86 13.00 10.29 0.00
C SER A 86 12.51 9.38 1.12
N TRP A 87 11.31 8.81 0.95
CA TRP A 87 10.66 7.98 1.96
C TRP A 87 10.34 6.58 1.42
N ILE A 88 11.38 5.76 1.27
CA ILE A 88 11.25 4.32 0.93
C ILE A 88 10.68 3.51 2.13
N MET A 89 10.50 4.16 3.28
CA MET A 89 10.09 3.57 4.55
C MET A 89 8.69 2.91 4.54
N TYR A 90 7.93 2.97 3.45
CA TYR A 90 6.62 2.29 3.32
C TYR A 90 6.48 1.53 2.01
N GLY A 91 7.62 1.11 1.45
CA GLY A 91 7.69 0.60 0.10
C GLY A 91 7.26 1.66 -0.93
N PRO A 92 6.79 1.23 -2.10
CA PRO A 92 6.54 2.11 -3.22
C PRO A 92 5.13 2.73 -3.10
N ARG A 93 4.86 3.39 -1.97
CA ARG A 93 3.52 3.84 -1.55
C ARG A 93 2.76 4.57 -2.65
N PHE A 94 3.39 5.58 -3.24
CA PHE A 94 2.81 6.36 -4.33
C PHE A 94 2.71 5.56 -5.62
N TRP A 95 3.58 4.57 -5.83
CA TRP A 95 3.53 3.70 -7.00
C TRP A 95 2.43 2.65 -6.87
N TYR A 96 1.88 2.38 -5.69
CA TYR A 96 0.66 1.57 -5.61
C TYR A 96 -0.50 2.22 -6.35
N GLU A 97 -0.50 3.55 -6.53
CA GLU A 97 -1.50 4.24 -7.35
C GLU A 97 -1.41 3.87 -8.83
N MET A 98 -0.23 3.44 -9.33
CA MET A 98 -0.11 2.95 -10.71
C MET A 98 -0.57 1.49 -10.88
N SER A 99 -0.86 0.77 -9.80
CA SER A 99 -1.27 -0.65 -9.86
C SER A 99 -2.48 -0.88 -10.76
N LEU A 100 -3.49 -0.02 -10.70
CA LEU A 100 -4.68 -0.09 -11.55
C LEU A 100 -4.32 0.06 -13.04
N PHE A 101 -3.47 1.03 -13.38
CA PHE A 101 -3.03 1.24 -14.76
C PHE A 101 -2.22 0.05 -15.27
N ILE A 102 -1.31 -0.47 -14.45
CA ILE A 102 -0.52 -1.66 -14.78
C ILE A 102 -1.41 -2.89 -14.95
N PHE A 103 -2.44 -3.07 -14.11
CA PHE A 103 -3.40 -4.15 -14.23
C PHE A 103 -4.17 -4.09 -15.57
N ILE A 104 -4.69 -2.91 -15.93
CA ILE A 104 -5.38 -2.70 -17.21
C ILE A 104 -4.43 -2.92 -18.39
N LEU A 105 -3.19 -2.43 -18.32
CA LEU A 105 -2.18 -2.65 -19.35
C LEU A 105 -1.85 -4.13 -19.53
N ASN A 106 -1.77 -4.91 -18.44
CA ASN A 106 -1.58 -6.35 -18.52
C ASN A 106 -2.74 -7.02 -19.26
N ILE A 107 -3.99 -6.68 -18.93
CA ILE A 107 -5.17 -7.23 -19.63
C ILE A 107 -5.10 -6.92 -21.14
N LEU A 108 -4.87 -5.65 -21.48
CA LEU A 108 -4.78 -5.23 -22.88
C LEU A 108 -3.61 -5.91 -23.60
N ALA A 109 -2.49 -6.09 -22.91
CA ALA A 109 -1.32 -6.77 -23.46
C ALA A 109 -1.59 -8.25 -23.70
N ILE A 110 -2.23 -8.95 -22.76
CA ILE A 110 -2.60 -10.36 -22.87
C ILE A 110 -3.56 -10.58 -24.04
N GLU A 111 -4.66 -9.84 -24.11
CA GLU A 111 -5.64 -9.93 -25.20
C GLU A 111 -4.99 -9.77 -26.58
N SER A 112 -4.10 -8.78 -26.66
CA SER A 112 -3.38 -8.47 -27.87
C SER A 112 -2.40 -9.58 -28.25
N LEU A 113 -1.67 -10.15 -27.28
CA LEU A 113 -0.78 -11.29 -27.50
C LEU A 113 -1.56 -12.54 -27.96
N ILE A 114 -2.75 -12.78 -27.39
CA ILE A 114 -3.63 -13.87 -27.80
C ILE A 114 -4.11 -13.69 -29.23
N GLU A 115 -4.54 -12.48 -29.59
CA GLU A 115 -4.96 -12.18 -30.96
C GLU A 115 -3.81 -12.45 -31.95
N THR A 116 -2.60 -11.98 -31.64
CA THR A 116 -1.40 -12.23 -32.45
C THR A 116 -1.06 -13.70 -32.56
N ALA A 117 -1.05 -14.42 -31.43
CA ALA A 117 -0.77 -15.85 -31.41
C ALA A 117 -1.81 -16.62 -32.22
N THR A 118 -3.08 -16.23 -32.14
CA THR A 118 -4.16 -16.84 -32.92
C THR A 118 -3.92 -16.61 -34.42
N VAL A 119 -3.64 -15.38 -34.86
CA VAL A 119 -3.36 -15.08 -36.28
C VAL A 119 -2.13 -15.85 -36.78
N LYS A 120 -1.01 -15.81 -36.04
CA LYS A 120 0.22 -16.53 -36.42
C LYS A 120 0.02 -18.05 -36.45
N SER A 121 -0.79 -18.60 -35.54
CA SER A 121 -1.11 -20.03 -35.56
C SER A 121 -1.80 -20.42 -36.86
N GLN A 122 -2.70 -19.58 -37.39
CA GLN A 122 -3.34 -19.82 -38.69
C GLN A 122 -2.35 -19.77 -39.84
N GLU A 123 -1.45 -18.79 -39.85
CA GLU A 123 -0.42 -18.66 -40.88
C GLU A 123 0.52 -19.87 -40.91
N LEU A 124 0.90 -20.37 -39.73
CA LEU A 124 1.76 -21.54 -39.58
C LEU A 124 1.03 -22.83 -39.96
N PHE A 125 -0.19 -23.01 -39.47
CA PHE A 125 -1.03 -24.16 -39.75
C PHE A 125 -1.95 -23.87 -40.93
N LYS A 126 -1.38 -23.68 -42.14
CA LYS A 126 -2.10 -23.42 -43.41
C LYS A 126 -3.25 -24.40 -43.76
N LYS A 127 -3.41 -25.49 -42.99
CA LYS A 127 -4.48 -26.50 -43.09
C LYS A 127 -5.65 -26.29 -42.12
N VAL A 128 -5.55 -25.38 -41.16
CA VAL A 128 -6.62 -25.09 -40.21
C VAL A 128 -7.73 -24.37 -40.96
N HIS A 129 -8.96 -24.89 -40.88
CA HIS A 129 -10.09 -24.25 -41.54
C HIS A 129 -10.43 -22.95 -40.81
N LYS A 130 -10.90 -21.94 -41.56
CA LYS A 130 -11.30 -20.64 -40.98
C LYS A 130 -12.33 -20.79 -39.86
N ASN A 131 -13.14 -21.85 -39.90
CA ASN A 131 -14.14 -22.19 -38.89
C ASN A 131 -13.54 -22.62 -37.53
N ASP A 132 -12.27 -22.99 -37.47
CA ASP A 132 -11.60 -23.42 -36.24
C ASP A 132 -11.07 -22.23 -35.41
N TYR A 133 -11.10 -21.00 -35.97
CA TYR A 133 -10.61 -19.78 -35.31
C TYR A 133 -11.20 -19.55 -33.91
N PRO A 134 -12.54 -19.64 -33.72
CA PRO A 134 -13.13 -19.43 -32.39
C PRO A 134 -12.65 -20.48 -31.38
N ILE A 135 -12.41 -21.72 -31.82
CA ILE A 135 -11.97 -22.83 -30.95
C ILE A 135 -10.52 -22.63 -30.52
N ILE A 136 -9.62 -22.29 -31.46
CA ILE A 136 -8.21 -22.00 -31.15
C ILE A 136 -8.12 -20.80 -30.21
N LYS A 137 -8.86 -19.72 -30.50
CA LYS A 137 -8.89 -18.53 -29.64
C LYS A 137 -9.43 -18.86 -28.25
N LEU A 138 -10.51 -19.63 -28.15
CA LEU A 138 -11.07 -20.07 -26.87
C LEU A 138 -10.06 -20.90 -26.06
N PHE A 139 -9.37 -21.83 -26.71
CA PHE A 139 -8.34 -22.66 -26.08
C PHE A 139 -7.16 -21.82 -25.57
N LEU A 140 -6.65 -20.88 -26.38
CA LEU A 140 -5.57 -19.97 -25.98
C LEU A 140 -5.99 -19.08 -24.81
N ASN A 141 -7.19 -18.49 -24.88
CA ASN A 141 -7.79 -17.73 -23.78
C ASN A 141 -7.83 -18.58 -22.51
N PHE A 142 -8.45 -19.75 -22.56
CA PHE A 142 -8.58 -20.63 -21.41
C PHE A 142 -7.22 -21.00 -20.82
N SER A 143 -6.25 -21.37 -21.65
CA SER A 143 -4.91 -21.78 -21.20
C SER A 143 -4.15 -20.64 -20.53
N ILE A 144 -4.15 -19.45 -21.14
CA ILE A 144 -3.42 -18.28 -20.61
C ILE A 144 -4.10 -17.79 -19.34
N TYR A 145 -5.42 -17.57 -19.34
CA TYR A 145 -6.11 -17.09 -18.14
C TYR A 145 -6.04 -18.10 -16.99
N SER A 146 -6.16 -19.41 -17.25
CA SER A 146 -5.98 -20.43 -16.21
C SER A 146 -4.57 -20.40 -15.62
N THR A 147 -3.54 -20.27 -16.47
CA THR A 147 -2.14 -20.18 -16.02
C THR A 147 -1.94 -18.95 -15.12
N LEU A 148 -2.47 -17.80 -15.53
CA LEU A 148 -2.37 -16.55 -14.77
C LEU A 148 -3.11 -16.63 -13.43
N ILE A 149 -4.31 -17.22 -13.41
CA ILE A 149 -5.07 -17.47 -12.18
C ILE A 149 -4.28 -18.38 -11.23
N ILE A 150 -3.68 -19.47 -11.75
CA ILE A 150 -2.86 -20.38 -10.95
C ILE A 150 -1.65 -19.65 -10.36
N ILE A 151 -0.93 -18.86 -11.16
CA ILE A 151 0.24 -18.09 -10.70
C ILE A 151 -0.17 -17.09 -9.61
N SER A 152 -1.24 -16.32 -9.83
CA SER A 152 -1.75 -15.37 -8.83
C SER A 152 -2.22 -16.08 -7.56
N PHE A 153 -2.89 -17.22 -7.67
CA PHE A 153 -3.31 -18.01 -6.51
C PHE A 153 -2.11 -18.57 -5.74
N MET A 154 -1.06 -19.03 -6.43
CA MET A 154 0.19 -19.45 -5.80
C MET A 154 0.90 -18.28 -5.11
N GLY A 155 0.88 -17.08 -5.70
CA GLY A 155 1.36 -15.85 -5.08
C GLY A 155 0.64 -15.56 -3.76
N LEU A 156 -0.69 -15.59 -3.78
CA LEU A 156 -1.53 -15.42 -2.59
C LEU A 156 -1.23 -16.48 -1.52
N LEU A 157 -1.14 -17.76 -1.89
CA LEU A 157 -0.78 -18.82 -0.95
C LEU A 157 0.62 -18.61 -0.35
N THR A 158 1.56 -18.08 -1.11
CA THR A 158 2.91 -17.74 -0.65
C THR A 158 2.87 -16.62 0.38
N TRP A 159 2.04 -15.60 0.16
CA TRP A 159 1.85 -14.48 1.09
C TRP A 159 1.27 -14.95 2.45
N PHE A 160 0.36 -15.92 2.42
CA PHE A 160 -0.23 -16.51 3.63
C PHE A 160 0.67 -17.50 4.36
N ASN A 161 1.47 -18.30 3.64
CA ASN A 161 2.15 -19.47 4.21
C ASN A 161 3.65 -19.30 4.45
N LYS A 162 4.20 -18.07 4.36
CA LYS A 162 5.60 -17.69 4.58
C LYS A 162 6.59 -18.85 4.33
N PRO A 163 6.92 -19.17 3.07
CA PRO A 163 7.82 -20.27 2.81
C PRO A 163 9.19 -19.94 3.41
N LYS A 164 9.72 -20.84 4.25
CA LYS A 164 11.04 -20.73 4.88
C LYS A 164 12.18 -20.42 3.90
N LEU A 165 12.00 -20.72 2.61
CA LEU A 165 12.99 -20.45 1.56
C LEU A 165 13.20 -18.96 1.26
N TYR A 166 12.28 -18.07 1.68
CA TYR A 166 12.30 -16.65 1.33
C TYR A 166 12.69 -15.71 2.48
N GLU A 167 13.14 -16.24 3.63
CA GLU A 167 13.52 -15.43 4.78
C GLU A 167 14.72 -14.49 4.54
N ASP A 168 15.54 -14.72 3.51
CA ASP A 168 16.89 -14.13 3.50
C ASP A 168 17.29 -13.24 2.32
N LEU A 169 16.54 -13.14 1.21
CA LEU A 169 17.18 -12.66 -0.04
C LEU A 169 16.60 -11.43 -0.72
N ARG A 170 15.33 -11.06 -0.50
CA ARG A 170 14.78 -10.00 -1.34
C ARG A 170 15.23 -8.61 -0.91
N TRP A 171 15.05 -8.19 0.35
CA TRP A 171 15.49 -6.84 0.80
C TRP A 171 15.64 -6.72 2.33
N LYS A 172 16.40 -7.63 2.95
CA LYS A 172 16.74 -7.55 4.39
C LYS A 172 17.42 -6.19 4.65
N GLY A 173 16.71 -5.25 5.28
CA GLY A 173 17.18 -3.87 5.53
C GLY A 173 16.26 -2.75 5.01
N ILE A 174 15.26 -3.03 4.18
CA ILE A 174 14.16 -2.08 3.93
C ILE A 174 13.11 -2.34 5.03
N HIS A 175 13.34 -1.74 6.19
CA HIS A 175 12.80 -2.13 7.51
C HIS A 175 11.26 -2.15 7.68
N PHE A 176 10.46 -1.83 6.66
CA PHE A 176 9.03 -1.56 6.82
C PHE A 176 8.18 -1.91 5.57
N LEU A 177 8.49 -2.98 4.86
CA LEU A 177 7.57 -3.54 3.86
C LEU A 177 7.12 -4.94 4.31
N PRO A 178 5.84 -5.14 4.67
CA PRO A 178 5.34 -6.46 5.04
C PRO A 178 5.36 -7.36 3.81
N ALA A 179 6.06 -8.48 3.90
CA ALA A 179 6.14 -9.48 2.83
C ALA A 179 5.11 -10.59 3.00
N TYR A 180 4.63 -10.81 4.24
CA TYR A 180 3.67 -11.83 4.61
C TYR A 180 2.58 -11.28 5.52
N GLN A 181 1.47 -12.01 5.66
CA GLN A 181 0.39 -11.61 6.58
C GLN A 181 0.92 -11.39 8.01
N GLU A 182 1.82 -12.24 8.50
CA GLU A 182 2.37 -12.11 9.84
C GLU A 182 3.17 -10.82 10.04
N ASP A 183 3.79 -10.29 8.98
CA ASP A 183 4.55 -9.02 9.04
C ASP A 183 3.62 -7.81 9.19
N LEU A 184 2.31 -7.98 8.96
CA LEU A 184 1.32 -6.94 9.27
C LEU A 184 1.15 -6.75 10.78
N ASN A 185 1.50 -7.74 11.59
CA ASN A 185 1.45 -7.60 13.04
C ASN A 185 2.47 -6.57 13.51
N ASN A 186 2.00 -5.53 14.20
CA ASN A 186 2.82 -4.40 14.64
C ASN A 186 3.49 -3.64 13.49
N PHE A 187 2.94 -3.75 12.28
CA PHE A 187 3.44 -3.02 11.12
C PHE A 187 3.39 -1.52 11.41
N ASN A 188 4.52 -0.84 11.18
CA ASN A 188 4.67 0.59 11.50
C ASN A 188 4.30 0.91 12.96
N PHE A 189 4.62 -0.01 13.88
CA PHE A 189 4.34 0.09 15.32
C PHE A 189 2.85 0.18 15.67
N ALA A 190 1.96 -0.13 14.71
CA ALA A 190 0.52 -0.20 14.92
C ALA A 190 0.15 -1.50 15.66
N GLN A 191 -0.03 -1.40 16.97
CA GLN A 191 -0.34 -2.49 17.89
C GLN A 191 -1.65 -2.23 18.62
N ASN A 192 -2.32 -3.29 19.07
CA ASN A 192 -3.62 -3.21 19.75
C ASN A 192 -3.52 -3.33 21.28
N ARG A 193 -2.33 -3.21 21.87
CA ARG A 193 -2.07 -3.49 23.28
C ARG A 193 -2.96 -2.69 24.24
N LEU A 194 -3.10 -1.38 24.02
CA LEU A 194 -3.98 -0.52 24.81
C LEU A 194 -5.46 -0.91 24.65
N ILE A 195 -5.88 -1.27 23.44
CA ILE A 195 -7.26 -1.67 23.15
C ILE A 195 -7.61 -2.99 23.85
N LEU A 196 -6.70 -3.96 23.79
CA LEU A 196 -6.83 -5.22 24.52
C LEU A 196 -6.91 -4.98 26.02
N ALA A 197 -6.04 -4.13 26.59
CA ALA A 197 -6.08 -3.82 28.02
C ALA A 197 -7.41 -3.17 28.46
N VAL A 198 -7.94 -2.23 27.68
CA VAL A 198 -9.26 -1.61 27.94
C VAL A 198 -10.37 -2.68 27.93
N ASN A 199 -10.35 -3.57 26.93
CA ASN A 199 -11.32 -4.65 26.80
C ASN A 199 -11.22 -5.68 27.94
N ASP A 200 -10.01 -6.07 28.31
CA ASP A 200 -9.73 -7.04 29.37
C ASP A 200 -10.18 -6.52 30.74
N LEU A 201 -10.02 -5.20 30.97
CA LEU A 201 -10.54 -4.51 32.16
C LEU A 201 -12.05 -4.25 32.10
N LYS A 202 -12.73 -4.60 31.00
CA LYS A 202 -14.16 -4.36 30.77
C LYS A 202 -14.57 -2.91 30.99
N ILE A 203 -13.69 -1.98 30.62
CA ILE A 203 -13.97 -0.56 30.68
C ILE A 203 -15.05 -0.23 29.65
N SER A 204 -16.10 0.46 30.09
CA SER A 204 -17.26 0.84 29.29
C SER A 204 -17.78 2.21 29.72
N ASN A 205 -18.57 2.86 28.86
CA ASN A 205 -19.07 4.22 29.05
C ASN A 205 -18.00 5.20 29.60
N SER A 206 -16.85 5.25 28.93
CA SER A 206 -15.66 5.95 29.45
C SER A 206 -14.97 6.83 28.41
N ILE A 207 -14.07 7.67 28.91
CA ILE A 207 -13.03 8.37 28.16
C ILE A 207 -11.68 7.81 28.61
N VAL A 208 -10.83 7.44 27.66
CA VAL A 208 -9.44 7.05 27.90
C VAL A 208 -8.54 8.10 27.27
N PHE A 209 -7.90 8.92 28.09
CA PHE A 209 -6.84 9.82 27.64
C PHE A 209 -5.60 9.01 27.31
N VAL A 210 -5.18 9.04 26.04
CA VAL A 210 -4.00 8.35 25.53
C VAL A 210 -2.79 9.24 25.80
N GLU A 211 -1.84 8.73 26.58
CA GLU A 211 -0.61 9.45 26.92
C GLU A 211 0.13 9.92 25.67
N ASN A 212 0.56 11.17 25.69
CA ASN A 212 1.37 11.74 24.63
C ASN A 212 2.84 11.30 24.78
N THR A 213 3.18 10.14 24.21
CA THR A 213 4.55 9.58 24.28
C THR A 213 5.51 10.14 23.21
N GLY A 214 5.13 11.21 22.49
CA GLY A 214 5.98 11.90 21.52
C GLY A 214 5.33 12.09 20.14
N PRO A 215 6.12 12.40 19.09
CA PRO A 215 5.61 12.78 17.76
C PRO A 215 5.09 11.59 16.92
N ASN A 216 5.00 10.40 17.51
CA ASN A 216 4.69 9.18 16.80
C ASN A 216 3.20 9.08 16.53
N TRP A 217 2.80 9.17 15.25
CA TRP A 217 1.38 9.20 14.87
C TRP A 217 0.57 7.99 15.37
N TRP A 218 1.20 6.81 15.48
CA TRP A 218 0.52 5.56 15.84
C TRP A 218 0.01 5.53 17.29
N THR A 219 0.64 6.29 18.18
CA THR A 219 0.32 6.28 19.62
C THR A 219 -1.11 6.70 19.87
N TYR A 220 -1.58 7.73 19.16
CA TYR A 220 -2.94 8.22 19.19
C TYR A 220 -3.77 7.83 17.97
N GLY A 221 -3.15 7.75 16.79
CA GLY A 221 -3.85 7.45 15.54
C GLY A 221 -4.52 6.07 15.55
N VAL A 222 -3.89 5.07 16.19
CA VAL A 222 -4.48 3.73 16.30
C VAL A 222 -5.66 3.71 17.27
N PRO A 223 -5.58 4.19 18.53
CA PRO A 223 -6.75 4.26 19.40
C PRO A 223 -7.89 5.13 18.85
N LEU A 224 -7.58 6.24 18.20
CA LEU A 224 -8.59 7.13 17.60
C LEU A 224 -9.48 6.40 16.59
N PHE A 225 -8.96 5.39 15.89
CA PHE A 225 -9.75 4.57 14.95
C PHE A 225 -10.91 3.83 15.62
N TYR A 226 -10.83 3.56 16.92
CA TYR A 226 -11.90 2.91 17.70
C TYR A 226 -12.93 3.91 18.25
N THR A 227 -12.68 5.21 18.11
CA THR A 227 -13.61 6.27 18.47
C THR A 227 -14.44 6.67 17.24
N SER A 228 -15.77 6.59 17.36
CA SER A 228 -16.70 7.11 16.37
C SER A 228 -16.46 8.60 16.13
N PRO A 229 -16.52 9.10 14.87
CA PRO A 229 -16.42 10.52 14.58
C PRO A 229 -17.48 11.39 15.29
N TYR A 230 -18.58 10.79 15.72
CA TYR A 230 -19.65 11.45 16.48
C TYR A 230 -19.42 11.44 18.00
N LEU A 231 -18.32 10.83 18.45
CA LEU A 231 -17.95 10.68 19.87
C LEU A 231 -19.03 9.97 20.71
N ASP A 232 -19.76 9.05 20.10
CA ASP A 232 -20.81 8.23 20.71
C ASP A 232 -20.39 6.78 20.97
N SER A 233 -19.11 6.44 20.76
CA SER A 233 -18.54 5.14 21.13
C SER A 233 -18.69 4.84 22.62
N ASP A 234 -18.77 3.55 22.98
CA ASP A 234 -18.77 3.10 24.38
C ASP A 234 -17.51 3.55 25.12
N VAL A 235 -16.35 3.47 24.46
CA VAL A 235 -15.08 4.05 24.92
C VAL A 235 -14.64 5.11 23.92
N ILE A 236 -14.35 6.32 24.42
CA ILE A 236 -13.79 7.42 23.63
C ILE A 236 -12.30 7.50 23.95
N TYR A 237 -11.45 7.30 22.94
CA TYR A 237 -10.02 7.58 23.04
C TYR A 237 -9.76 9.03 22.64
N ALA A 238 -9.10 9.78 23.51
CA ALA A 238 -8.72 11.17 23.29
C ALA A 238 -7.22 11.35 23.58
N LEU A 239 -6.52 12.22 22.86
CA LEU A 239 -5.12 12.50 23.15
C LEU A 239 -5.03 13.28 24.46
N ASP A 240 -4.15 12.87 25.37
CA ASP A 240 -3.83 13.66 26.56
C ASP A 240 -3.12 14.96 26.16
N GLN A 241 -3.80 16.09 26.36
CA GLN A 241 -3.26 17.43 26.10
C GLN A 241 -2.99 18.22 27.39
N GLY A 242 -2.96 17.54 28.53
CA GLY A 242 -2.83 18.15 29.85
C GLY A 242 -4.18 18.52 30.49
N GLU A 243 -4.14 18.76 31.79
CA GLU A 243 -5.32 18.85 32.67
C GLU A 243 -6.37 19.85 32.17
N GLU A 244 -5.97 21.06 31.78
CA GLU A 244 -6.89 22.11 31.33
C GLU A 244 -7.67 21.71 30.08
N LYS A 245 -6.96 21.19 29.06
CA LYS A 245 -7.56 20.76 27.79
C LYS A 245 -8.41 19.52 27.95
N ASN A 246 -7.95 18.57 28.76
CA ASN A 246 -8.72 17.39 29.11
C ASN A 246 -10.01 17.79 29.85
N ALA A 247 -9.95 18.73 30.78
CA ALA A 247 -11.12 19.23 31.51
C ALA A 247 -12.14 19.92 30.60
N GLU A 248 -11.72 20.58 29.52
CA GLU A 248 -12.63 21.12 28.50
C GLU A 248 -13.45 20.01 27.83
N LEU A 249 -12.82 18.88 27.46
CA LEU A 249 -13.51 17.73 26.87
C LEU A 249 -14.50 17.10 27.87
N LEU A 250 -14.09 16.93 29.13
CA LEU A 250 -14.91 16.30 30.16
C LEU A 250 -16.22 17.05 30.44
N LYS A 251 -16.29 18.36 30.16
CA LYS A 251 -17.54 19.14 30.27
C LYS A 251 -18.65 18.63 29.33
N TYR A 252 -18.28 18.04 28.19
CA TYR A 252 -19.23 17.49 27.22
C TYR A 252 -19.67 16.05 27.55
N PHE A 253 -18.95 15.37 28.45
CA PHE A 253 -19.17 13.98 28.79
C PHE A 253 -19.15 13.76 30.31
N PRO A 254 -20.03 14.44 31.07
CA PRO A 254 -20.00 14.44 32.53
C PRO A 254 -20.26 13.06 33.15
N ASP A 255 -20.99 12.18 32.45
CA ASP A 255 -21.40 10.88 32.96
C ASP A 255 -20.41 9.75 32.65
N ARG A 256 -19.28 10.06 31.99
CA ARG A 256 -18.28 9.06 31.60
C ARG A 256 -17.18 8.92 32.65
N GLN A 257 -16.79 7.68 32.92
CA GLN A 257 -15.59 7.41 33.72
C GLN A 257 -14.34 7.81 32.93
N VAL A 258 -13.29 8.26 33.62
CA VAL A 258 -12.10 8.80 32.99
C VAL A 258 -10.88 7.97 33.37
N TYR A 259 -10.13 7.56 32.36
CA TYR A 259 -8.92 6.77 32.47
C TYR A 259 -7.77 7.46 31.73
N ILE A 260 -6.54 7.08 32.07
CA ILE A 260 -5.34 7.36 31.29
C ILE A 260 -4.71 6.05 30.83
N GLY A 261 -4.27 6.03 29.58
CA GLY A 261 -3.76 4.85 28.92
C GLY A 261 -2.42 5.12 28.23
N ASN A 262 -1.44 4.24 28.44
CA ASN A 262 -0.19 4.27 27.70
C ASN A 262 -0.25 3.28 26.52
N TYR A 263 -0.12 3.79 25.30
CA TYR A 263 -0.22 2.99 24.07
C TYR A 263 0.85 1.88 23.99
N ASP A 264 2.10 2.21 24.34
CA ASP A 264 3.24 1.32 24.16
C ASP A 264 3.21 0.17 25.16
N THR A 265 2.85 0.43 26.42
CA THR A 265 2.84 -0.57 27.51
C THR A 265 1.49 -1.26 27.68
N GLY A 266 0.39 -0.68 27.18
CA GLY A 266 -0.96 -1.16 27.45
C GLY A 266 -1.45 -0.87 28.85
N ARG A 267 -0.75 -0.03 29.62
CA ARG A 267 -1.16 0.40 30.95
C ARG A 267 -2.46 1.21 30.83
N VAL A 268 -3.43 0.93 31.69
CA VAL A 268 -4.67 1.70 31.82
C VAL A 268 -4.96 1.90 33.30
N GLU A 269 -5.13 3.14 33.71
CA GLU A 269 -5.34 3.52 35.12
C GLU A 269 -6.46 4.55 35.20
N LEU A 270 -7.12 4.62 36.37
CA LEU A 270 -8.12 5.65 36.61
C LEU A 270 -7.45 7.03 36.56
N TYR A 271 -8.04 7.98 35.83
CA TYR A 271 -7.50 9.33 35.73
C TYR A 271 -7.71 10.06 37.06
N GLN A 272 -6.62 10.26 37.79
CA GLN A 272 -6.63 11.05 39.01
C GLN A 272 -6.49 12.53 38.63
N LYS A 273 -7.47 13.33 39.05
CA LYS A 273 -7.42 14.80 38.98
C LYS A 273 -6.42 15.33 39.99
#